data_AF-A0A932WSD1-F1
#
_entry.id   AF-A0A932WSD1-F1
#
_cell.length_a   1.000
_cell.length_b   1.000
_cell.length_c   1.000
_cell.angle_alpha   90.00
_cell.angle_beta   90.00
_cell.angle_gamma   90.00
#
_symmetry.space_group_name_H-M   'P 1'
#
loop_
_entity.id
_entity.type
_entity.pdbx_description
1 polymer ?
#
loop_
_entity_poly.entity_id
_entity_poly.type
_entity_poly.pdbx_seq_one_letter_code
_entity_poly.pdbx_strand_id
1 'polypeptide(L)'
;MTNLELEQYDANPDWGLLLAAYQRSLAAGPVEWSRRVVDVEGVPADQISAIHGKLIALGMLKFEISSRTDGVQYQLTTLGRQALVPPSERVLVPEWMQEAEVPAA
;
A
#
# COMPACT_ATOMS: atom_id res chain seq x y z
N MET A 1 -7.60 -3.70 12.54
CA MET A 1 -7.50 -4.08 11.12
C MET A 1 -8.83 -4.67 10.75
N THR A 2 -9.55 -4.11 9.80
CA THR A 2 -10.85 -4.71 9.46
C THR A 2 -10.63 -5.77 8.39
N ASN A 3 -11.36 -6.88 8.48
CA ASN A 3 -11.39 -7.88 7.42
C ASN A 3 -11.87 -7.27 6.09
N LEU A 4 -12.67 -6.21 6.14
CA LEU A 4 -13.32 -5.64 4.97
C LEU A 4 -12.34 -5.02 3.97
N GLU A 5 -11.29 -4.31 4.44
CA GLU A 5 -10.29 -3.75 3.51
C GLU A 5 -9.50 -4.86 2.80
N LEU A 6 -9.15 -5.92 3.54
CA LEU A 6 -8.43 -7.08 2.99
C LEU A 6 -9.31 -7.87 2.02
N GLU A 7 -10.58 -8.08 2.34
CA GLU A 7 -11.57 -8.72 1.45
C GLU A 7 -11.74 -7.93 0.15
N GLN A 8 -11.86 -6.60 0.23
CA GLN A 8 -11.94 -5.74 -0.95
C GLN A 8 -10.67 -5.83 -1.80
N TYR A 9 -9.50 -5.85 -1.17
CA TYR A 9 -8.24 -6.04 -1.88
C TYR A 9 -8.15 -7.41 -2.56
N ASP A 10 -8.51 -8.48 -1.86
CA ASP A 10 -8.45 -9.85 -2.39
C ASP A 10 -9.41 -10.06 -3.56
N ALA A 11 -10.54 -9.35 -3.59
CA ALA A 11 -11.48 -9.37 -4.69
C ALA A 11 -10.98 -8.67 -5.97
N ASN A 12 -9.83 -7.97 -5.92
CA ASN A 12 -9.31 -7.14 -7.00
C ASN A 12 -7.83 -7.46 -7.30
N PRO A 13 -7.54 -8.51 -8.09
CA PRO A 13 -6.17 -9.02 -8.30
C PRO A 13 -5.20 -8.00 -8.87
N ASP A 14 -5.67 -7.09 -9.73
CA ASP A 14 -4.85 -6.01 -10.34
C ASP A 14 -4.27 -5.06 -9.28
N TRP A 15 -4.94 -4.93 -8.13
CA TRP A 15 -4.44 -4.09 -7.04
C TRP A 15 -3.21 -4.71 -6.39
N GLY A 16 -3.19 -6.05 -6.30
CA GLY A 16 -2.03 -6.78 -5.80
C GLY A 16 -0.82 -6.69 -6.74
N LEU A 17 -1.04 -6.64 -8.06
CA LEU A 17 0.04 -6.43 -9.03
C LEU A 17 0.74 -5.07 -8.80
N LEU A 18 -0.05 -4.00 -8.61
CA LEU A 18 0.49 -2.66 -8.32
C LEU A 18 1.17 -2.60 -6.95
N LEU A 19 0.57 -3.19 -5.93
CA LEU A 19 1.11 -3.19 -4.57
C LEU A 19 2.44 -3.98 -4.50
N ALA A 20 2.52 -5.10 -5.22
CA ALA A 20 3.75 -5.88 -5.37
C ALA A 20 4.82 -5.13 -6.17
N ALA A 21 4.44 -4.34 -7.18
CA ALA A 21 5.37 -3.47 -7.90
C ALA A 21 6.00 -2.43 -6.97
N TYR A 22 5.22 -1.88 -6.03
CA TYR A 22 5.76 -1.01 -4.99
C TYR A 22 6.78 -1.76 -4.14
N GLN A 23 6.46 -2.95 -3.62
CA GLN A 23 7.38 -3.74 -2.80
C GLN A 23 8.72 -3.98 -3.51
N ARG A 24 8.70 -4.28 -4.82
CA ARG A 24 9.93 -4.47 -5.63
C ARG A 24 10.72 -3.19 -5.84
N SER A 25 10.05 -2.03 -5.84
CA SER A 25 10.67 -0.72 -6.09
C SER A 25 11.32 -0.09 -4.87
N LEU A 26 11.07 -0.62 -3.66
CA LEU A 26 11.64 -0.09 -2.43
C LEU A 26 13.13 -0.43 -2.36
N ALA A 27 13.96 0.61 -2.25
CA ALA A 27 15.38 0.45 -1.99
C ALA A 27 15.59 0.07 -0.51
N ALA A 28 16.56 -0.80 -0.23
CA ALA A 28 16.93 -1.19 1.14
C ALA A 28 17.43 0.05 1.92
N GLY A 29 16.55 0.68 2.68
CA GLY A 29 16.83 1.88 3.48
C GLY A 29 15.80 2.05 4.61
N PRO A 30 16.09 2.86 5.63
CA PRO A 30 15.29 2.94 6.86
C PRO A 30 13.89 3.57 6.67
N VAL A 31 13.65 4.27 5.55
CA VAL A 31 12.34 4.79 5.18
C VAL A 31 12.11 4.51 3.70
N GLU A 32 11.29 3.50 3.42
CA GLU A 32 11.06 3.00 2.07
C GLU A 32 10.01 3.87 1.35
N TRP A 33 10.43 5.01 0.81
CA TRP A 33 9.66 5.79 -0.15
C TRP A 33 10.08 5.43 -1.58
N SER A 34 9.11 5.28 -2.47
CA SER A 34 9.32 5.03 -3.88
C SER A 34 8.70 6.13 -4.73
N ARG A 35 9.21 6.30 -5.96
CA ARG A 35 8.53 7.11 -6.97
C ARG A 35 7.22 6.45 -7.35
N ARG A 36 6.31 7.23 -7.92
CA ARG A 36 5.06 6.70 -8.47
C ARG A 36 5.35 5.60 -9.48
N VAL A 37 4.81 4.41 -9.24
CA VAL A 37 4.77 3.34 -10.24
C VAL A 37 3.78 3.74 -11.33
N VAL A 38 4.24 3.79 -12.58
CA VAL A 38 3.44 4.24 -13.74
C VAL A 38 3.17 3.15 -14.75
N ASP A 39 3.81 1.99 -14.60
CA ASP A 39 3.67 0.84 -15.47
C ASP A 39 3.78 -0.45 -14.65
N VAL A 40 2.85 -1.37 -14.88
CA VAL A 40 2.78 -2.68 -14.21
C VAL A 40 2.28 -3.69 -15.22
N GLU A 41 3.07 -4.72 -15.47
CA GLU A 41 2.66 -5.83 -16.32
C GLU A 41 1.34 -6.45 -15.82
N GLY A 42 0.38 -6.62 -16.73
CA GLY A 42 -0.95 -7.13 -16.41
C GLY A 42 -1.97 -6.10 -15.94
N VAL A 43 -1.58 -4.83 -15.75
CA VAL A 43 -2.50 -3.75 -15.35
C VAL A 43 -2.58 -2.69 -16.46
N PRO A 44 -3.79 -2.38 -16.98
CA PRO A 44 -3.96 -1.31 -17.95
C PRO A 44 -3.51 0.06 -17.42
N ALA A 45 -2.72 0.79 -18.21
CA ALA A 45 -2.10 2.05 -17.80
C ALA A 45 -3.12 3.13 -17.38
N ASP A 46 -4.29 3.14 -17.99
CA ASP A 46 -5.42 4.02 -17.66
C ASP A 46 -6.05 3.71 -16.29
N GLN A 47 -5.91 2.48 -15.80
CA GLN A 47 -6.41 2.06 -14.49
C GLN A 47 -5.42 2.31 -13.35
N ILE A 48 -4.11 2.40 -13.64
CA ILE A 48 -3.06 2.56 -12.62
C ILE A 48 -3.37 3.73 -11.69
N SER A 49 -3.78 4.89 -12.22
CA SER A 49 -4.13 6.07 -11.41
C SER A 49 -5.27 5.81 -10.45
N ALA A 50 -6.32 5.12 -10.90
CA ALA A 50 -7.48 4.79 -10.07
C ALA A 50 -7.11 3.78 -8.96
N ILE A 51 -6.30 2.77 -9.29
CA ILE A 51 -5.86 1.75 -8.33
C ILE A 51 -5.02 2.38 -7.21
N HIS A 52 -4.14 3.35 -7.50
CA HIS A 52 -3.44 4.11 -6.45
C HIS A 52 -4.42 4.74 -5.46
N GLY A 53 -5.44 5.42 -5.97
CA GLY A 53 -6.46 6.06 -5.13
C GLY A 53 -7.18 5.06 -4.23
N LYS A 54 -7.54 3.89 -4.76
CA LYS A 54 -8.19 2.82 -3.99
C LYS A 54 -7.28 2.27 -2.90
N LEU A 55 -6.03 1.96 -3.22
CA LEU A 55 -5.04 1.46 -2.26
C LEU A 55 -4.72 2.49 -1.16
N ILE A 56 -4.75 3.78 -1.49
CA ILE A 56 -4.64 4.86 -0.50
C ILE A 56 -5.88 4.91 0.40
N ALA A 57 -7.08 4.85 -0.19
CA ALA A 57 -8.33 4.87 0.56
C ALA A 57 -8.47 3.67 1.52
N LEU A 58 -7.92 2.51 1.13
CA LEU A 58 -7.83 1.31 1.97
C LEU A 58 -6.70 1.35 3.00
N GLY A 59 -5.88 2.40 3.03
CA GLY A 59 -4.75 2.52 3.94
C GLY A 59 -3.59 1.58 3.65
N MET A 60 -3.51 1.00 2.44
CA MET A 60 -2.44 0.08 2.00
C MET A 60 -1.24 0.82 1.41
N LEU A 61 -1.49 1.98 0.80
CA LEU A 61 -0.49 2.94 0.36
C LEU A 61 -0.68 4.26 1.08
N LYS A 62 0.40 4.98 1.32
CA LYS A 62 0.37 6.41 1.62
C LYS A 62 1.24 7.17 0.64
N PHE A 63 0.98 8.47 0.52
CA PHE A 63 1.75 9.34 -0.35
C PHE A 63 2.17 10.61 0.38
N GLU A 64 3.29 11.16 -0.05
CA GLU A 64 3.79 12.45 0.40
C GLU A 64 4.24 13.28 -0.80
N ILE A 65 4.13 14.60 -0.67
CA ILE A 65 4.68 15.55 -1.64
C ILE A 65 6.09 15.89 -1.15
N SER A 66 7.11 15.38 -1.84
CA SER A 66 8.50 15.50 -1.36
C SER A 66 9.16 16.81 -1.80
N SER A 67 9.23 17.08 -3.10
CA SER A 67 9.84 18.29 -3.66
C SER A 67 9.34 18.61 -5.07
N ARG A 68 9.62 19.83 -5.55
CA ARG A 68 9.28 20.27 -6.93
C ARG A 68 9.92 19.38 -8.01
N THR A 69 11.03 18.72 -7.68
CA THR A 69 11.82 17.84 -8.56
C THR A 69 11.42 16.38 -8.47
N ASP A 70 11.04 15.89 -7.28
CA ASP A 70 10.74 14.48 -7.04
C ASP A 70 9.24 14.16 -7.10
N GLY A 71 8.38 15.19 -7.08
CA GLY A 71 6.94 15.05 -7.24
C GLY A 71 6.27 14.35 -6.05
N VAL A 72 5.44 13.35 -6.34
CA VAL A 72 4.73 12.55 -5.33
C VAL A 72 5.48 11.25 -5.10
N GLN A 73 5.77 10.97 -3.83
CA GLN A 73 6.35 9.71 -3.37
C GLN A 73 5.31 8.86 -2.68
N TYR A 74 5.50 7.55 -2.72
CA TYR A 74 4.58 6.56 -2.20
C TYR A 74 5.32 5.60 -1.29
N GLN A 75 4.63 5.13 -0.26
CA GLN A 75 5.17 4.15 0.68
C GLN A 75 4.10 3.08 0.97
N LEU A 76 4.54 1.82 1.03
CA LEU A 76 3.73 0.74 1.58
C LEU A 76 3.53 0.96 3.07
N THR A 77 2.28 0.90 3.51
CA THR A 77 1.96 0.84 4.93
C THR A 77 2.18 -0.56 5.48
N THR A 78 2.08 -0.72 6.80
CA THR A 78 2.08 -2.06 7.41
C THR A 78 0.92 -2.91 6.90
N LEU A 79 -0.26 -2.30 6.69
CA LEU A 79 -1.41 -2.99 6.10
C LEU A 79 -1.13 -3.43 4.66
N GLY A 80 -0.54 -2.57 3.83
CA GLY A 80 -0.17 -2.93 2.46
C GLY A 80 0.83 -4.08 2.39
N ARG A 81 1.81 -4.11 3.30
CA ARG A 81 2.75 -5.25 3.42
C ARG A 81 2.03 -6.55 3.82
N GLN A 82 1.08 -6.48 4.76
CA GLN A 82 0.29 -7.65 5.17
C GLN A 82 -0.65 -8.13 4.07
N ALA A 83 -1.22 -7.23 3.27
CA ALA A 83 -2.08 -7.60 2.14
C ALA A 83 -1.36 -8.47 1.09
N LEU A 84 -0.04 -8.29 0.93
CA LEU A 84 0.82 -9.08 0.03
C LEU A 84 1.15 -10.48 0.56
N VAL A 85 0.94 -10.74 1.85
CA VAL A 85 1.10 -12.08 2.46
C VAL A 85 -0.11 -12.95 2.08
N PRO A 86 0.08 -14.26 1.81
CA PRO A 86 -1.03 -15.18 1.56
C PRO A 86 -2.12 -15.06 2.63
N PRO A 87 -3.42 -15.08 2.28
CA PRO A 87 -4.50 -14.91 3.27
C PRO A 87 -4.41 -15.85 4.48
N SER A 88 -3.92 -17.08 4.28
CA SER A 88 -3.70 -18.07 5.35
C SER A 88 -2.61 -17.71 6.36
N GLU A 89 -1.73 -16.77 6.02
CA GLU A 89 -0.53 -16.39 6.79
C GLU A 89 -0.62 -14.97 7.34
N ARG A 90 -1.67 -14.21 7.02
CA ARG A 90 -1.85 -12.84 7.51
C ARG A 90 -2.08 -12.85 9.01
N VAL A 91 -1.28 -12.07 9.73
CA VAL A 91 -1.47 -11.88 11.17
C VAL A 91 -2.59 -10.88 11.36
N LEU A 92 -3.76 -11.32 11.81
CA LEU A 92 -4.87 -10.45 12.20
C LEU A 92 -4.61 -9.85 13.60
N VAL A 93 -3.83 -8.79 13.67
CA VAL A 93 -3.75 -7.89 14.83
C VAL A 93 -5.16 -7.37 15.19
N PRO A 94 -5.67 -7.69 16.40
CA PRO A 94 -6.96 -7.21 16.85
C PRO A 94 -7.05 -5.67 16.90
N GLU A 95 -8.24 -5.12 16.64
CA GLU A 95 -8.47 -3.66 16.62
C GLU A 95 -8.07 -2.95 17.92
N TRP A 96 -8.21 -3.62 19.08
CA TRP A 96 -7.82 -3.09 20.39
C TRP A 96 -6.31 -2.89 20.59
N MET A 97 -5.46 -3.42 19.70
CA MET A 97 -4.01 -3.19 19.73
C MET A 97 -3.57 -1.99 18.86
N GLN A 98 -4.49 -1.36 18.11
CA GLN A 98 -4.15 -0.25 17.21
C GLN A 98 -4.17 1.13 17.89
N GLU A 99 -4.78 1.26 19.07
CA GLU A 99 -4.87 2.53 19.82
C GLU A 99 -3.56 2.93 20.53
N ALA A 100 -2.52 2.07 20.54
CA ALA A 100 -1.28 2.31 21.28
C ALA A 100 -0.25 3.19 20.54
N GLU A 101 -0.47 3.53 19.26
CA GLU A 101 0.45 4.38 18.46
C GLU A 101 -0.14 5.77 18.14
N VAL A 102 -0.97 6.32 19.02
CA VAL A 102 -1.18 7.77 19.04
C VAL A 102 -0.15 8.34 20.02
N PRO A 103 0.92 9.04 19.58
CA PRO A 103 1.73 9.77 20.53
C PRO A 103 0.81 10.78 21.23
N ALA A 104 0.76 10.71 22.55
CA ALA A 104 0.17 11.76 23.36
C ALA A 104 0.82 13.09 22.95
N ALA A 105 -0.02 14.02 22.51
CA ALA A 105 0.36 15.40 22.23
C ALA A 105 0.89 16.11 23.49
#